data_AF-K2BVA1-F1
#
_entry.id   AF-K2BVA1-F1
#
_cell.length_a   1.000
_cell.length_b   1.000
_cell.length_c   1.000
_cell.angle_alpha   90.00
_cell.angle_beta   90.00
_cell.angle_gamma   90.00
#
_symmetry.space_group_name_H-M   'P 1'
#
loop_
_entity.id
_entity.type
_entity.pdbx_description
1 polymer ?
#
loop_
_entity_poly.entity_id
_entity_poly.type
_entity_poly.pdbx_seq_one_letter_code
_entity_poly.pdbx_strand_id
1 'polypeptide(L)'
;KNCMIAGATGIGGHLEITDNVTITGMTMVTKSITKPGIYSSGTGMFPNKEWKRLVARLRHLGELALKVKILETQAKSEALDE
;
A
#
# COMPACT_ATOMS: atom_id res chain seq x y z
N LYS A 1 -5.50 -5.77 23.36
CA LYS A 1 -4.92 -6.89 24.13
C LYS A 1 -4.21 -7.84 23.17
N ASN A 2 -3.11 -8.47 23.59
CA ASN A 2 -2.29 -9.38 22.78
C ASN A 2 -1.82 -8.78 21.45
N CYS A 3 -1.51 -7.48 21.44
CA CYS A 3 -0.96 -6.82 20.26
C CYS A 3 0.57 -6.88 20.29
N MET A 4 1.18 -6.93 19.11
CA MET A 4 2.62 -6.83 18.94
C MET A 4 2.93 -5.57 18.13
N ILE A 5 3.73 -4.67 18.68
CA ILE A 5 4.18 -3.46 18.01
C ILE A 5 5.69 -3.56 17.83
N ALA A 6 6.14 -3.72 16.59
CA ALA A 6 7.55 -3.86 16.27
C ALA A 6 8.30 -2.51 16.31
N GLY A 7 9.63 -2.58 16.18
CA GLY A 7 10.51 -1.42 16.29
C GLY A 7 10.22 -0.33 15.25
N ALA A 8 10.39 0.93 15.68
CA ALA A 8 10.22 2.12 14.85
C ALA A 8 8.82 2.27 14.19
N THR A 9 7.79 1.60 14.71
CA THR A 9 6.42 1.86 14.32
C THR A 9 5.98 3.26 14.77
N GLY A 10 5.40 4.03 13.86
CA GLY A 10 4.69 5.27 14.16
C GLY A 10 3.19 5.02 14.23
N ILE A 11 2.51 5.56 15.24
CA ILE A 11 1.05 5.47 15.38
C ILE A 11 0.51 6.90 15.57
N GLY A 12 -0.43 7.30 14.71
CA GLY A 12 -1.11 8.58 14.86
C GLY A 12 -1.90 8.69 16.17
N GLY A 13 -2.12 9.91 16.65
CA GLY A 13 -3.00 10.16 17.80
C GLY A 13 -4.47 9.88 17.47
N HIS A 14 -5.28 9.65 18.51
CA HIS A 14 -6.74 9.45 18.39
C HIS A 14 -7.15 8.24 17.54
N LEU A 15 -6.34 7.17 17.55
CA LEU A 15 -6.64 5.93 16.86
C LEU A 15 -6.93 4.82 17.87
N GLU A 16 -7.76 3.87 17.47
CA GLU A 16 -8.02 2.64 18.21
C GLU A 16 -7.45 1.43 17.46
N ILE A 17 -6.83 0.51 18.20
CA ILE A 17 -6.28 -0.74 17.66
C ILE A 17 -6.96 -1.89 18.40
N THR A 18 -7.65 -2.74 17.65
CA THR A 18 -8.33 -3.92 18.19
C THR A 18 -7.34 -4.96 18.73
N ASP A 19 -7.88 -5.95 19.44
CA ASP A 19 -7.11 -7.05 20.01
C ASP A 19 -6.46 -7.93 18.93
N ASN A 20 -5.33 -8.58 19.28
CA ASN A 20 -4.60 -9.53 18.42
C ASN A 20 -4.10 -8.91 17.09
N VAL A 21 -3.61 -7.68 17.15
CA VAL A 21 -2.98 -6.99 16.02
C VAL A 21 -1.46 -7.05 16.13
N THR A 22 -0.79 -7.47 15.06
CA THR A 22 0.67 -7.34 14.91
C THR A 22 0.98 -6.24 13.91
N ILE A 23 1.74 -5.24 14.33
CA ILE A 23 2.24 -4.17 13.47
C ILE A 23 3.73 -4.41 13.25
N THR A 24 4.12 -4.59 11.99
CA THR A 24 5.52 -4.85 11.62
C THR A 24 6.37 -3.59 11.69
N GLY A 25 7.70 -3.78 11.71
CA GLY A 25 8.65 -2.70 11.97
C GLY A 25 8.54 -1.58 10.93
N MET A 26 8.80 -0.35 11.38
CA MET A 26 8.73 0.86 10.54
C MET A 26 7.35 1.13 9.91
N THR A 27 6.29 0.52 10.42
CA THR A 27 4.93 0.80 9.97
C THR A 27 4.44 2.15 10.46
N MET A 28 3.77 2.93 9.61
CA MET A 28 3.05 4.15 9.99
C MET A 28 1.53 3.89 9.99
N VAL A 29 0.93 3.84 11.18
CA VAL A 29 -0.51 3.64 11.35
C VAL A 29 -1.22 5.00 11.30
N THR A 30 -2.01 5.20 10.25
CA THR A 30 -2.72 6.47 9.98
C THR A 30 -4.23 6.40 10.21
N LYS A 31 -4.77 5.22 10.52
CA LYS A 31 -6.20 4.97 10.74
C LYS A 31 -6.39 3.87 11.79
N SER A 32 -7.53 3.87 12.47
CA SER A 32 -7.88 2.82 13.43
C SER A 32 -7.89 1.44 12.78
N ILE A 33 -7.42 0.42 13.51
CA ILE A 33 -7.39 -0.96 13.07
C ILE A 33 -8.51 -1.71 13.78
N THR A 34 -9.59 -2.02 13.05
CA THR A 34 -10.78 -2.66 13.60
C THR A 34 -10.82 -4.17 13.43
N LYS A 35 -9.85 -4.74 12.70
CA LYS A 35 -9.76 -6.19 12.45
C LYS A 35 -8.44 -6.74 13.00
N PRO A 36 -8.47 -7.88 13.72
CA PRO A 36 -7.26 -8.59 14.09
C PRO A 36 -6.44 -8.97 12.85
N GLY A 37 -5.12 -9.07 12.98
CA GLY A 37 -4.24 -9.45 11.88
C GLY A 37 -2.86 -8.81 11.91
N ILE A 38 -2.11 -8.98 10.82
CA ILE A 38 -0.76 -8.46 10.64
C ILE A 38 -0.79 -7.30 9.65
N TYR A 39 -0.26 -6.15 10.07
CA TYR A 39 -0.26 -4.90 9.31
C TYR A 39 1.17 -4.42 9.06
N SER A 40 1.42 -3.94 7.85
CA SER A 40 2.72 -3.47 7.40
C SER A 40 2.57 -2.18 6.58
N SER A 41 3.60 -1.33 6.60
CA SER A 41 3.73 -0.23 5.65
C SER A 41 5.18 -0.04 5.22
N GLY A 42 5.39 0.86 4.25
CA GLY A 42 6.71 1.12 3.68
C GLY A 42 6.98 0.28 2.45
N THR A 43 8.05 0.61 1.72
CA THR A 43 8.41 -0.04 0.45
C THR A 43 9.59 -0.99 0.58
N GLY A 44 10.13 -1.18 1.78
CA GLY A 44 11.34 -1.97 2.00
C GLY A 44 12.64 -1.24 1.60
N MET A 45 13.76 -1.96 1.68
CA MET A 45 15.09 -1.44 1.34
C MET A 45 15.48 -1.85 -0.08
N PHE A 46 15.99 -0.89 -0.86
CA PHE A 46 16.59 -1.14 -2.17
C PHE A 46 17.90 -0.34 -2.32
N PRO A 47 18.81 -0.75 -3.23
CA PRO A 47 19.92 0.11 -3.65
C PRO A 47 19.41 1.49 -4.10
N ASN A 48 20.13 2.57 -3.76
CA ASN A 48 19.63 3.94 -3.93
C ASN A 48 19.11 4.25 -5.34
N LYS A 49 19.83 3.77 -6.37
CA LYS A 49 19.47 3.97 -7.78
C LYS A 49 18.13 3.30 -8.13
N GLU A 50 17.88 2.11 -7.60
CA GLU A 50 16.64 1.37 -7.81
C GLU A 50 15.49 1.99 -7.02
N TRP A 51 15.75 2.35 -5.76
CA TRP A 51 14.79 3.05 -4.92
C TRP A 51 14.28 4.35 -5.55
N LYS A 52 15.18 5.18 -6.08
CA LYS A 52 14.81 6.43 -6.77
C LYS A 52 13.88 6.18 -7.97
N ARG A 53 14.18 5.15 -8.77
CA ARG A 53 13.32 4.77 -9.90
C ARG A 53 11.94 4.27 -9.43
N LEU A 54 11.91 3.44 -8.38
CA LEU A 54 10.67 2.93 -7.80
C LEU A 54 9.78 4.06 -7.32
N VAL A 55 10.31 4.95 -6.49
CA VAL A 55 9.55 6.07 -5.90
C VAL A 55 9.06 7.04 -6.97
N ALA A 56 9.84 7.30 -8.02
CA ALA A 56 9.38 8.09 -9.16
C ALA A 56 8.17 7.43 -9.85
N ARG A 57 8.21 6.11 -10.09
CA ARG A 57 7.11 5.37 -10.72
C ARG A 57 5.85 5.31 -9.86
N LEU A 58 5.99 5.20 -8.54
CA LEU A 58 4.85 5.17 -7.62
C LEU A 58 3.96 6.41 -7.74
N ARG A 59 4.54 7.59 -8.03
CA ARG A 59 3.77 8.83 -8.24
C ARG A 59 2.86 8.79 -9.46
N HIS A 60 3.21 8.01 -10.48
CA HIS A 60 2.47 7.89 -11.74
C HIS A 60 1.58 6.65 -11.80
N LEU A 61 1.48 5.88 -10.71
CA LEU A 61 0.77 4.60 -10.72
C LEU A 61 -0.74 4.76 -11.02
N GLY A 62 -1.35 5.85 -10.56
CA GLY A 62 -2.76 6.15 -10.84
C GLY A 62 -3.01 6.45 -12.32
N GLU A 63 -2.14 7.25 -12.95
CA GLU A 63 -2.22 7.53 -14.40
C GLU A 63 -2.02 6.26 -15.23
N LEU A 64 -1.10 5.39 -14.81
CA LEU A 64 -0.88 4.10 -15.45
C LEU A 64 -2.14 3.22 -15.37
N ALA A 65 -2.77 3.13 -14.20
CA ALA A 65 -4.01 2.36 -14.03
C ALA A 65 -5.14 2.88 -14.92
N LEU A 66 -5.28 4.21 -15.07
CA LEU A 66 -6.26 4.82 -15.96
C LEU A 66 -5.98 4.47 -17.43
N LYS A 67 -4.72 4.58 -17.86
CA LYS A 67 -4.31 4.22 -19.23
C LYS A 67 -4.60 2.75 -19.55
N VAL A 68 -4.27 1.84 -18.63
CA VAL A 68 -4.56 0.41 -18.77
C VAL A 68 -6.06 0.19 -18.94
N LYS A 69 -6.91 0.81 -18.10
CA LYS A 69 -8.37 0.70 -18.21
C LYS A 69 -8.90 1.17 -19.57
N ILE A 70 -8.37 2.27 -20.11
CA ILE A 70 -8.77 2.79 -21.43
C ILE A 70 -8.40 1.78 -22.52
N LEU A 71 -7.17 1.28 -22.51
CA LEU A 71 -6.70 0.28 -23.48
C LEU A 71 -7.52 -1.01 -23.41
N GLU A 72 -7.82 -1.51 -22.20
CA GLU A 72 -8.69 -2.67 -22.03
C GLU A 72 -10.11 -2.44 -22.56
N THR A 73 -10.61 -1.20 -22.49
CA THR A 73 -11.95 -0.86 -23.03
C THR A 73 -11.93 -0.80 -24.55
N GLN A 74 -10.90 -0.20 -25.14
CA GLN A 74 -10.70 -0.13 -26.60
C GLN A 74 -10.51 -1.52 -27.21
N ALA A 75 -9.66 -2.35 -26.60
CA ALA A 75 -9.44 -3.72 -27.05
C ALA A 75 -10.73 -4.56 -27.00
N LYS A 76 -11.62 -4.31 -26.02
CA LYS A 76 -12.93 -4.98 -25.94
C LYS A 76 -13.91 -4.50 -27.00
N SER A 77 -13.93 -3.20 -27.32
CA SER A 77 -14.80 -2.71 -28.40
C SER A 77 -14.35 -3.23 -29.77
N GLU A 78 -13.05 -3.23 -30.04
CA GLU A 78 -12.50 -3.77 -31.30
C GLU A 78 -12.83 -5.26 -31.49
N ALA A 79 -12.80 -6.05 -30.41
CA ALA A 79 -13.17 -7.47 -30.45
C ALA A 79 -14.68 -7.75 -30.53
N LEU A 80 -15.55 -6.74 -30.35
CA LEU A 80 -17.00 -6.86 -30.53
C LEU A 80 -17.45 -6.40 -31.94
N ASP A 81 -16.60 -5.64 -32.62
CA ASP A 81 -16.82 -5.18 -34.00
C ASP A 81 -16.30 -6.20 -35.05
N GLU A 82 -15.57 -7.24 -34.61
CA GLU A 82 -15.20 -8.46 -35.37
C GLU A 82 -16.18 -9.61 -35.15
#